data_AF-A0A7X8N3Y9-F1
#
_entry.id   AF-A0A7X8N3Y9-F1
#
_cell.length_a   1.000
_cell.length_b   1.000
_cell.length_c   1.000
_cell.angle_alpha   90.00
_cell.angle_beta   90.00
_cell.angle_gamma   90.00
#
_symmetry.space_group_name_H-M   'P 1'
#
loop_
_entity.id
_entity.type
_entity.pdbx_description
1 polymer ?
#
loop_
_entity_poly.entity_id
_entity_poly.type
_entity_poly.pdbx_seq_one_letter_code
_entity_poly.pdbx_strand_id
1 'polypeptide(L)' 'MDVSLFLFIIPLLYLLSYVILFWVFVDAKEKHGTNIGCLWALIVFATGPLGLIAYLIVRNAD' A
#
# COMPACT_ATOMS: atom_id res chain seq x y z
N MET A 1 -24.28 -11.19 -8.40
CA MET A 1 -23.27 -10.12 -8.58
C MET A 1 -23.04 -9.99 -10.07
N ASP A 2 -23.47 -8.88 -10.64
CA ASP A 2 -23.62 -8.74 -12.10
C ASP A 2 -22.25 -8.51 -12.75
N VAL A 3 -22.04 -8.99 -13.98
CA VAL A 3 -20.77 -8.86 -14.71
C VAL A 3 -20.30 -7.40 -14.78
N SER A 4 -21.25 -6.46 -14.92
CA SER A 4 -21.01 -5.02 -14.91
C SER A 4 -20.38 -4.52 -13.60
N LEU A 5 -20.75 -5.11 -12.47
CA LEU A 5 -20.20 -4.74 -11.15
C LEU A 5 -18.71 -5.14 -11.06
N PHE A 6 -18.35 -6.33 -11.55
CA PHE A 6 -16.96 -6.78 -11.57
C PHE A 6 -16.08 -5.88 -12.44
N LEU A 7 -16.57 -5.46 -13.60
CA LEU A 7 -15.85 -4.55 -14.49
C LEU A 7 -15.57 -3.19 -13.86
N PHE A 8 -16.37 -2.76 -12.89
CA PHE A 8 -16.16 -1.50 -12.17
C PHE A 8 -15.27 -1.65 -10.93
N ILE A 9 -15.45 -2.74 -10.16
CA ILE A 9 -14.74 -2.95 -8.90
C ILE A 9 -13.26 -3.28 -9.14
N ILE A 10 -12.94 -4.11 -10.14
CA ILE A 10 -11.56 -4.56 -10.37
C ILE A 10 -10.62 -3.37 -10.67
N PRO A 11 -10.92 -2.47 -11.62
CA PRO A 11 -10.07 -1.30 -11.87
C PRO A 11 -9.95 -0.38 -10.65
N LEU A 12 -11.03 -0.25 -9.87
CA LEU A 12 -11.04 0.57 -8.66
C LEU A 12 -10.11 0.02 -7.59
N LEU A 13 -10.10 -1.31 -7.39
CA LEU A 13 -9.15 -1.98 -6.48
C LEU A 13 -7.70 -1.82 -6.95
N TYR A 14 -7.45 -1.91 -8.26
CA TYR A 14 -6.12 -1.64 -8.82
C TYR A 14 -5.67 -0.20 -8.53
N LEU A 15 -6.53 0.78 -8.82
CA LEU A 15 -6.24 2.20 -8.56
C LEU A 15 -5.99 2.45 -7.07
N LEU A 16 -6.83 1.89 -6.20
CA LEU A 16 -6.66 1.97 -4.75
C LEU A 16 -5.32 1.37 -4.31
N SER A 17 -4.90 0.25 -4.89
CA SER A 17 -3.64 -0.42 -4.55
C SER A 17 -2.43 0.46 -4.91
N TYR A 18 -2.45 1.13 -6.07
CA TYR A 18 -1.40 2.10 -6.43
C TYR A 18 -1.35 3.29 -5.46
N VAL A 19 -2.51 3.84 -5.10
CA VAL A 19 -2.60 4.96 -4.14
C VAL A 19 -2.02 4.55 -2.79
N ILE A 20 -2.35 3.35 -2.29
CA ILE A 20 -1.82 2.83 -1.03
C ILE A 20 -0.30 2.66 -1.08
N LEU A 21 0.23 2.04 -2.14
CA LEU A 21 1.68 1.82 -2.29
C LEU A 21 2.45 3.14 -2.35
N PHE A 22 1.93 4.10 -3.11
CA PHE A 22 2.52 5.44 -3.19
C PHE A 22 2.48 6.15 -1.84
N TRP A 23 1.36 6.05 -1.12
CA TRP A 23 1.22 6.63 0.21
C TRP A 23 2.21 6.03 1.21
N VAL A 24 2.32 4.70 1.26
CA VAL A 24 3.31 4.01 2.11
C VAL A 24 4.72 4.48 1.79
N PHE A 25 5.08 4.59 0.51
CA PHE A 25 6.39 5.08 0.10
C PHE A 25 6.65 6.51 0.60
N VAL A 26 5.71 7.43 0.39
CA VAL A 26 5.86 8.85 0.77
C VAL A 26 5.97 8.99 2.29
N ASP A 27 5.08 8.34 3.04
CA ASP A 27 5.04 8.39 4.50
C ASP A 27 6.34 7.82 5.12
N ALA A 28 6.79 6.66 4.65
CA ALA A 28 8.02 6.04 5.14
C ALA A 28 9.28 6.80 4.69
N LYS A 29 9.28 7.39 3.49
CA LYS A 29 10.36 8.25 3.00
C LYS A 29 10.52 9.49 3.87
N GLU A 30 9.42 10.12 4.27
CA GLU A 30 9.45 11.33 5.10
C GLU A 30 9.97 11.04 6.51
N LYS A 31 9.69 9.85 7.07
CA LYS A 31 10.15 9.46 8.41
C LYS A 31 11.57 8.90 8.46
N HIS A 32 11.94 8.02 7.52
CA HIS A 32 13.16 7.20 7.63
C HIS A 32 14.05 7.26 6.37
N GLY A 33 13.75 8.17 5.43
CA GLY A 33 14.50 8.35 4.18
C GLY A 33 14.09 7.40 3.05
N THR A 34 14.60 7.70 1.86
CA THR A 34 14.16 7.07 0.59
C THR A 34 14.35 5.56 0.54
N ASN A 35 15.43 5.02 1.10
CA ASN A 35 15.71 3.58 1.07
C ASN A 35 14.69 2.78 1.89
N ILE A 36 14.36 3.26 3.09
CA ILE A 36 13.37 2.62 3.96
C ILE A 36 11.96 2.76 3.38
N GLY A 37 11.66 3.91 2.78
CA GLY A 37 10.39 4.10 2.06
C GLY A 37 10.20 3.12 0.90
N CYS A 38 11.23 2.92 0.10
CA CYS A 38 11.20 1.94 -0.99
C CYS A 38 11.03 0.51 -0.46
N LEU A 39 11.75 0.15 0.62
CA LEU A 39 11.66 -1.18 1.23
C LEU A 39 10.23 -1.49 1.70
N TRP A 40 9.58 -0.55 2.40
CA TRP A 40 8.21 -0.73 2.87
C TRP A 40 7.20 -0.81 1.72
N ALA A 41 7.35 0.01 0.68
CA ALA A 41 6.50 -0.10 -0.51
C ALA A 41 6.63 -1.48 -1.19
N LEU A 42 7.85 -2.04 -1.27
CA LEU A 42 8.08 -3.39 -1.79
C LEU A 42 7.47 -4.49 -0.91
N ILE A 43 7.58 -4.35 0.42
CA ILE A 43 6.95 -5.29 1.37
C ILE A 43 5.44 -5.30 1.19
N VAL A 44 4.81 -4.12 1.14
CA VAL A 44 3.36 -3.98 0.92
C VAL A 44 2.96 -4.50 -0.46
N PHE A 45 3.77 -4.30 -1.49
CA PHE A 45 3.51 -4.85 -2.82
C PHE A 45 3.55 -6.39 -2.83
N ALA A 46 4.56 -7.00 -2.20
CA ALA A 46 4.75 -8.45 -2.19
C ALA A 46 3.76 -9.20 -1.28
N THR A 47 3.38 -8.60 -0.15
CA THR A 47 2.52 -9.25 0.87
C THR A 47 1.10 -8.71 0.89
N GLY A 48 0.82 -7.68 0.10
CA GLY A 48 -0.49 -7.06 -0.03
C GLY A 48 -0.99 -6.45 1.29
N PRO A 49 -2.23 -6.76 1.70
CA PRO A 49 -2.83 -6.20 2.91
C PRO A 49 -2.03 -6.50 4.19
N LEU A 50 -1.36 -7.65 4.26
CA LEU A 50 -0.58 -8.04 5.45
C LEU A 50 0.59 -7.10 5.69
N GLY A 51 1.33 -6.75 4.64
CA GLY A 51 2.41 -5.77 4.72
C GLY A 51 1.92 -4.38 5.08
N LEU A 52 0.75 -3.99 4.57
CA LEU A 52 0.14 -2.70 4.91
C LEU A 52 -0.21 -2.64 6.40
N ILE A 53 -0.81 -3.71 6.95
CA ILE A 53 -1.10 -3.81 8.38
C ILE A 53 0.18 -3.75 9.21
N ALA A 54 1.22 -4.51 8.81
CA ALA A 54 2.50 -4.47 9.49
C ALA A 54 3.12 -3.06 9.48
N TYR A 55 3.03 -2.35 8.35
CA TYR A 55 3.47 -0.96 8.24
C TYR A 55 2.72 -0.04 9.20
N LEU A 56 1.39 -0.14 9.23
CA LEU A 56 0.52 0.67 10.11
C LEU A 56 0.82 0.46 11.60
N ILE A 57 1.16 -0.76 12.00
CA ILE A 57 1.57 -1.06 13.38
C ILE A 57 2.92 -0.42 13.68
N VAL A 58 3.93 -0.66 12.84
CA VAL A 58 5.29 -0.16 13.06
C VAL A 58 5.34 1.37 13.09
N ARG A 59 4.68 2.03 12.14
CA ARG A 59 4.70 3.50 12.04
C ARG A 59 4.01 4.25 13.19
N ASN A 60 3.20 3.55 13.98
CA ASN A 60 2.51 4.06 15.17
C ASN A 60 3.25 3.66 16.46
N ALA A 61 4.24 2.78 16.38
CA ALA A 61 5.09 2.39 17.50
C ALA A 61 6.30 3.32 17.66
N ASP A 62 6.68 4.05 16.60
CA ASP A 62 7.59 5.20 16.61
C ASP A 62 6.89 6.48 17.07
#